data_AF-A0A955MFD7-F1
#
_entry.id   AF-A0A955MFD7-F1
#
_cell.length_a   1.000
_cell.length_b   1.000
_cell.length_c   1.000
_cell.angle_alpha   90.00
_cell.angle_beta   90.00
_cell.angle_gamma   90.00
#
_symmetry.space_group_name_H-M   'P 1'
#
loop_
_entity.id
_entity.type
_entity.pdbx_description
1 polymer ?
#
loop_
_entity_poly.entity_id
_entity_poly.type
_entity_poly.pdbx_seq_one_letter_code
_entity_poly.pdbx_strand_id
1 'polypeptide(L)'
;MFRKILFLSIGILSFSISPILAQEKSVFDQPTIEICNQVIINIFNDIDSKKGEYQDLINFDRSALSKNKYGIYSLYYHYEDNDDMRYVAPYEFGVAILGMEEQYEYEDRQGIIYLAFPLLDIKIAAFQTKTLRTGQYDIKKAIQKYGAALWELQQDFIPLELSLKAAKDTFLSNEPIDFTVKLTNKTNRRMKVKDLGANTVSFKINDQYWISDEDQHKTDNKIMLKPQESITKRFTGATNRYAQEIDILATYDMTFKGINPTGRLKLHVISP
;
A
#
# COMPACT_ATOMS: atom_id res chain seq x y z
N MET A 1 1.04 16.55 82.43
CA MET A 1 -0.01 17.07 81.54
C MET A 1 0.62 17.31 80.17
N PHE A 2 0.16 16.60 79.12
CA PHE A 2 0.27 16.88 77.67
C PHE A 2 1.60 17.45 77.11
N ARG A 3 2.45 16.67 76.42
CA ARG A 3 2.40 16.15 75.02
C ARG A 3 3.20 17.01 74.01
N LYS A 4 4.24 16.36 73.43
CA LYS A 4 4.75 16.45 72.04
C LYS A 4 5.43 17.79 71.65
N ILE A 5 6.47 17.86 70.82
CA ILE A 5 6.69 17.21 69.52
C ILE A 5 8.21 17.04 69.30
N LEU A 6 8.64 15.81 68.99
CA LEU A 6 9.99 15.49 68.53
C LEU A 6 10.03 15.80 67.01
N PHE A 7 10.83 16.80 66.61
CA PHE A 7 11.06 17.08 65.19
C PHE A 7 12.04 16.05 64.62
N LEU A 8 11.52 15.15 63.79
CA LEU A 8 12.31 14.23 62.98
C LEU A 8 12.63 14.94 61.65
N SER A 9 13.87 15.39 61.49
CA SER A 9 14.40 15.94 60.24
C SER A 9 14.63 14.80 59.24
N ILE A 10 13.67 14.61 58.32
CA ILE A 10 13.82 13.73 57.15
C ILE A 10 14.54 14.53 56.06
N GLY A 11 15.81 14.21 55.83
CA GLY A 11 16.57 14.70 54.70
C GLY A 11 15.98 14.15 53.39
N ILE A 12 15.34 15.02 52.62
CA ILE A 12 14.91 14.71 51.26
C ILE A 12 16.16 14.70 50.38
N LEU A 13 16.65 13.49 50.07
CA LEU A 13 17.63 13.26 49.01
C LEU A 13 16.93 13.54 47.68
N SER A 14 17.18 14.74 47.14
CA SER A 14 16.82 15.12 45.78
C SER A 14 17.59 14.25 44.78
N PHE A 15 17.06 13.06 44.48
CA PHE A 15 17.43 12.33 43.27
C PHE A 15 16.83 13.07 42.08
N SER A 16 17.66 13.89 41.44
CA SER A 16 17.41 14.42 40.11
C SER A 16 17.39 13.25 39.13
N ILE A 17 16.23 12.63 38.96
CA ILE A 17 15.98 11.69 37.87
C ILE A 17 15.89 12.55 36.61
N SER A 18 17.01 12.68 35.90
CA SER A 18 16.97 13.14 34.52
C SER A 18 16.05 12.19 33.76
N PRO A 19 14.99 12.67 33.08
CA PRO A 19 14.23 11.81 32.19
C PRO A 19 15.19 11.45 31.07
N ILE A 20 15.68 10.22 31.08
CA ILE A 20 16.16 9.57 29.87
C ILE A 20 14.95 9.62 28.95
N LEU A 21 14.96 10.56 28.02
CA LEU A 21 14.07 10.57 26.86
C LEU A 21 14.19 9.17 26.27
N ALA A 22 13.21 8.33 26.58
CA ALA A 22 12.96 7.11 25.84
C ALA A 22 12.69 7.59 24.42
N GLN A 23 13.74 7.61 23.61
CA GLN A 23 13.62 7.75 22.18
C GLN A 23 12.81 6.52 21.76
N GLU A 24 11.49 6.71 21.60
CA GLU A 24 10.59 5.71 21.02
C GLU A 24 11.33 5.21 19.78
N LYS A 25 11.83 3.98 19.86
CA LYS A 25 12.51 3.35 18.75
C LYS A 25 11.48 3.32 17.63
N SER A 26 11.67 4.15 16.61
CA SER A 26 10.76 4.26 15.47
C SER A 26 10.37 2.85 15.02
N VAL A 27 9.07 2.57 15.00
CA VAL A 27 8.51 1.32 14.46
C VAL A 27 8.93 1.14 13.00
N PHE A 28 9.18 2.26 12.32
CA PHE A 28 9.58 2.33 10.92
C PHE A 28 11.10 2.40 10.78
N ASP A 29 11.66 1.58 9.90
CA ASP A 29 13.02 1.80 9.41
C ASP A 29 13.08 3.00 8.44
N GLN A 30 14.29 3.51 8.22
CA GLN A 30 14.50 4.69 7.38
C GLN A 30 13.99 4.52 5.93
N PRO A 31 14.21 3.36 5.26
CA PRO A 31 13.64 3.10 3.94
C PRO A 31 12.11 3.16 3.92
N THR A 32 11.44 2.60 4.94
CA THR A 32 9.97 2.65 5.02
C THR A 32 9.48 4.08 5.21
N ILE A 33 10.15 4.89 6.05
CA ILE A 33 9.81 6.31 6.23
C ILE A 33 9.93 7.09 4.90
N GLU A 34 10.97 6.83 4.12
CA GLU A 34 11.20 7.48 2.82
C GLU A 34 10.08 7.17 1.83
N ILE A 35 9.70 5.90 1.69
CA ILE A 35 8.59 5.49 0.82
C ILE A 35 7.27 6.07 1.33
N CYS A 36 7.01 6.05 2.64
CA CYS A 36 5.79 6.64 3.21
C CYS A 36 5.68 8.14 2.91
N ASN A 37 6.78 8.88 3.07
CA ASN A 37 6.86 10.29 2.71
C ASN A 37 6.63 10.50 1.20
N GLN A 38 7.24 9.68 0.36
CA GLN A 38 7.04 9.74 -1.08
C GLN A 38 5.56 9.53 -1.47
N VAL A 39 4.87 8.57 -0.83
CA VAL A 39 3.44 8.33 -1.08
C VAL A 39 2.61 9.56 -0.75
N ILE A 40 2.80 10.18 0.42
CA ILE A 40 2.02 11.34 0.84
C ILE A 40 2.33 12.57 -0.04
N ILE A 41 3.60 12.79 -0.38
CA ILE A 41 3.99 13.88 -1.28
C ILE A 41 3.41 13.66 -2.69
N ASN A 42 3.36 12.43 -3.18
CA ASN A 42 2.74 12.14 -4.48
C ASN A 42 1.23 12.36 -4.45
N ILE A 43 0.55 12.01 -3.34
CA ILE A 43 -0.87 12.34 -3.13
C ILE A 43 -1.06 13.86 -3.13
N PHE A 44 -0.23 14.60 -2.38
CA PHE A 44 -0.26 16.06 -2.36
C PHE A 44 -0.12 16.67 -3.75
N ASN A 45 0.89 16.24 -4.52
CA ASN A 45 1.15 16.77 -5.86
C ASN A 45 0.01 16.44 -6.84
N ASP A 46 -0.63 15.27 -6.73
CA ASP A 46 -1.80 14.91 -7.56
C ASP A 46 -3.01 15.81 -7.25
N ILE A 47 -3.25 16.11 -5.97
CA ILE A 47 -4.32 17.03 -5.55
C ILE A 47 -4.02 18.45 -6.04
N ASP A 48 -2.79 18.94 -5.83
CA ASP A 48 -2.37 20.29 -6.25
C ASP A 48 -2.51 20.48 -7.77
N SER A 49 -2.19 19.44 -8.54
CA SER A 49 -2.35 19.47 -10.01
C SER A 49 -3.81 19.56 -10.47
N LYS A 50 -4.77 19.21 -9.61
CA LYS A 50 -6.21 19.15 -9.92
C LYS A 50 -7.00 20.33 -9.38
N LYS A 51 -6.36 21.30 -8.73
CA LYS A 51 -7.02 22.49 -8.17
C LYS A 51 -7.87 23.27 -9.17
N GLY A 52 -7.46 23.32 -10.44
CA GLY A 52 -8.20 24.00 -11.50
C GLY A 52 -9.47 23.26 -11.97
N GLU A 53 -9.61 21.99 -11.61
CA GLU A 53 -10.73 21.13 -12.03
C GLU A 53 -11.82 21.03 -10.95
N TYR A 54 -11.46 21.26 -9.69
CA TYR A 54 -12.28 20.99 -8.52
C TYR A 54 -12.38 22.24 -7.63
N GLN A 55 -13.58 22.82 -7.56
CA GLN A 55 -13.83 24.05 -6.78
C GLN A 55 -13.51 23.86 -5.29
N ASP A 56 -13.77 22.68 -4.76
CA ASP A 56 -13.48 22.28 -3.38
C ASP A 56 -11.98 22.23 -3.08
N LEU A 57 -11.09 22.32 -4.07
CA LEU A 57 -9.63 22.35 -3.90
C LEU A 57 -9.00 23.75 -4.11
N ILE A 58 -9.79 24.81 -4.30
CA ILE A 58 -9.27 26.13 -4.69
C ILE A 58 -8.19 26.68 -3.75
N ASN A 59 -8.33 26.42 -2.44
CA ASN A 59 -7.41 26.86 -1.38
C ASN A 59 -6.42 25.77 -0.95
N PHE A 60 -6.39 24.62 -1.62
CA PHE A 60 -5.45 23.55 -1.28
C PHE A 60 -4.01 24.02 -1.53
N ASP A 61 -3.15 23.97 -0.53
CA ASP A 61 -1.75 24.36 -0.66
C ASP A 61 -0.89 23.63 0.38
N ARG A 62 0.39 24.03 0.50
CA ARG A 62 1.35 23.41 1.44
C ARG A 62 0.93 23.48 2.90
N SER A 63 0.00 24.35 3.30
CA SER A 63 -0.53 24.38 4.67
C SER A 63 -1.29 23.11 5.03
N ALA A 64 -1.74 22.34 4.03
CA ALA A 64 -2.36 21.04 4.25
C ALA A 64 -1.36 19.95 4.69
N LEU A 65 -0.05 20.18 4.57
CA LEU A 65 0.99 19.22 4.96
C LEU A 65 1.44 19.43 6.40
N SER A 66 1.44 18.35 7.17
CA SER A 66 2.06 18.27 8.50
C SER A 66 2.94 17.02 8.58
N LYS A 67 3.67 16.83 9.69
CA LYS A 67 4.41 15.59 9.96
C LYS A 67 3.95 14.99 11.28
N ASN A 68 3.81 13.67 11.30
CA ASN A 68 3.53 12.93 12.53
C ASN A 68 4.80 12.73 13.39
N LYS A 69 4.67 12.03 14.52
CA LYS A 69 5.77 11.76 15.46
C LYS A 69 6.94 10.95 14.87
N TYR A 70 6.74 10.29 13.73
CA TYR A 70 7.79 9.54 13.01
C TYR A 70 8.46 10.34 11.89
N GLY A 71 8.08 11.62 11.72
CA GLY A 71 8.58 12.44 10.62
C GLY A 71 8.00 12.07 9.25
N ILE A 72 6.91 11.29 9.21
CA ILE A 72 6.14 10.97 8.01
C ILE A 72 5.12 12.08 7.77
N TYR A 73 5.02 12.57 6.53
CA TYR A 73 4.04 13.58 6.16
C TYR A 73 2.60 13.06 6.34
N SER A 74 1.70 13.97 6.66
CA SER A 74 0.25 13.77 6.67
C SER A 74 -0.44 14.94 6.00
N LEU A 75 -1.66 14.71 5.55
CA LEU A 75 -2.52 15.70 4.91
C LEU A 75 -3.74 15.96 5.77
N TYR A 76 -4.10 17.23 5.94
CA TYR A 76 -5.41 17.65 6.41
C TYR A 76 -5.84 18.86 5.60
N TYR A 77 -7.05 18.81 5.06
CA TYR A 77 -7.61 19.90 4.29
C TYR A 77 -9.08 20.09 4.62
N HIS A 78 -9.47 21.36 4.65
CA HIS A 78 -10.81 21.81 5.00
C HIS A 78 -11.19 22.97 4.09
N TYR A 79 -12.36 22.85 3.47
CA TYR A 79 -12.96 23.85 2.59
C TYR A 79 -14.38 24.18 3.07
N GLU A 80 -14.56 25.44 3.44
CA GLU A 80 -15.87 26.03 3.71
C GLU A 80 -16.30 26.87 2.51
N ASP A 81 -17.49 26.58 1.99
CA ASP A 81 -18.11 27.40 0.96
C ASP A 81 -18.76 28.62 1.64
N ASN A 82 -18.18 29.80 1.42
CA ASN A 82 -18.64 31.03 2.07
C ASN A 82 -19.98 31.56 1.53
N ASP A 83 -20.48 31.03 0.40
CA ASP A 83 -21.65 31.58 -0.31
C ASP A 83 -22.98 30.85 -0.05
N ASP A 84 -22.99 29.68 0.62
CA ASP A 84 -24.23 28.94 0.88
C ASP A 84 -24.68 29.13 2.34
N MET A 85 -25.60 30.07 2.59
CA MET A 85 -26.33 30.25 3.86
C MET A 85 -27.20 29.03 4.27
N ARG A 86 -27.07 27.91 3.58
CA ARG A 86 -27.71 26.64 3.88
C ARG A 86 -26.69 25.75 4.57
N TYR A 87 -27.10 25.02 5.60
CA TYR A 87 -26.31 24.07 6.39
C TYR A 87 -25.64 22.98 5.54
N VAL A 88 -24.65 23.34 4.73
CA VAL A 88 -23.86 22.45 3.90
C VAL A 88 -22.62 22.09 4.70
N ALA A 89 -22.48 20.80 5.01
CA ALA A 89 -21.27 20.31 5.67
C ALA A 89 -20.03 20.67 4.82
N PRO A 90 -18.96 21.17 5.45
CA PRO A 90 -17.73 21.52 4.74
C PRO A 90 -17.14 20.30 4.02
N TYR A 91 -16.41 20.57 2.94
CA TYR A 91 -15.61 19.53 2.29
C TYR A 91 -14.30 19.40 3.05
N GLU A 92 -14.05 18.23 3.61
CA GLU A 92 -12.83 17.95 4.36
C GLU A 92 -12.29 16.56 4.05
N PHE A 93 -10.96 16.43 4.09
CA PHE A 93 -10.29 15.15 4.08
C PHE A 93 -9.02 15.19 4.92
N GLY A 94 -8.61 14.03 5.38
CA GLY A 94 -7.30 13.83 6.01
C GLY A 94 -6.70 12.50 5.58
N VAL A 95 -5.38 12.45 5.47
CA VAL A 95 -4.61 11.25 5.11
C VAL A 95 -3.36 11.17 5.99
N ALA A 96 -3.17 10.05 6.66
CA ALA A 96 -1.95 9.76 7.41
C ALA A 96 -1.49 8.32 7.17
N ILE A 97 -0.18 8.09 7.26
CA ILE A 97 0.38 6.74 7.38
C ILE A 97 0.80 6.54 8.83
N LEU A 98 0.29 5.47 9.45
CA LEU A 98 0.44 5.15 10.87
C LEU A 98 0.82 3.68 11.03
N GLY A 99 1.30 3.29 12.21
CA GLY A 99 1.41 1.88 12.58
C GLY A 99 0.04 1.19 12.55
N MET A 100 0.01 -0.13 12.34
CA MET A 100 -1.24 -0.89 12.25
C MET A 100 -2.14 -0.70 13.48
N GLU A 101 -1.55 -0.72 14.67
CA GLU A 101 -2.24 -0.60 15.97
C GLU A 101 -2.44 0.85 16.43
N GLU A 102 -1.90 1.83 15.70
CA GLU A 102 -2.03 3.23 16.10
C GLU A 102 -3.42 3.79 15.82
N GLN A 103 -3.92 4.57 16.77
CA GLN A 103 -5.20 5.26 16.63
C GLN A 103 -5.05 6.44 15.66
N TYR A 104 -6.02 6.59 14.76
CA TYR A 104 -6.07 7.75 13.89
C TYR A 104 -6.77 8.90 14.63
N GLU A 105 -6.20 10.11 14.61
CA GLU A 105 -6.77 11.29 15.29
C GLU A 105 -8.22 11.58 14.84
N TYR A 106 -8.56 11.19 13.61
CA TYR A 106 -9.87 11.42 13.01
C TYR A 106 -10.73 10.15 12.94
N GLU A 107 -10.45 9.11 13.73
CA GLU A 107 -11.15 7.83 13.68
C GLU A 107 -12.67 7.92 13.93
N ASP A 108 -13.12 8.91 14.71
CA ASP A 108 -14.54 9.17 14.98
C ASP A 108 -15.27 9.90 13.83
N ARG A 109 -14.54 10.34 12.78
CA ARG A 109 -15.14 11.00 11.61
C ARG A 109 -15.89 9.97 10.77
N GLN A 110 -16.83 10.45 9.96
CA GLN A 110 -17.47 9.62 8.94
C GLN A 110 -16.59 9.51 7.69
N GLY A 111 -16.85 8.48 6.87
CA GLY A 111 -16.13 8.31 5.59
C GLY A 111 -14.68 7.86 5.77
N ILE A 112 -14.40 7.10 6.83
CA ILE A 112 -13.08 6.54 7.10
C ILE A 112 -12.70 5.52 6.04
N ILE A 113 -11.44 5.58 5.61
CA ILE A 113 -10.81 4.69 4.66
C ILE A 113 -9.55 4.14 5.32
N TYR A 114 -9.43 2.82 5.35
CA TYR A 114 -8.20 2.15 5.76
C TYR A 114 -7.65 1.32 4.61
N LEU A 115 -6.35 1.45 4.37
CA LEU A 115 -5.58 0.56 3.51
C LEU A 115 -4.40 0.01 4.29
N ALA A 116 -4.41 -1.29 4.57
CA ALA A 116 -3.45 -1.95 5.45
C ALA A 116 -2.32 -2.64 4.67
N PHE A 117 -1.11 -2.59 5.24
CA PHE A 117 0.09 -3.23 4.72
C PHE A 117 0.74 -4.07 5.83
N PRO A 118 0.18 -5.26 6.13
CA PRO A 118 0.48 -6.01 7.35
C PRO A 118 1.92 -6.56 7.44
N LEU A 119 2.65 -6.63 6.32
CA LEU A 119 4.07 -7.02 6.35
C LEU A 119 5.01 -5.86 6.67
N LEU A 120 4.54 -4.63 6.49
CA LEU A 120 5.25 -3.42 6.88
C LEU A 120 4.83 -2.95 8.28
N ASP A 121 3.76 -3.52 8.84
CA ASP A 121 3.14 -3.11 10.10
C ASP A 121 2.59 -1.67 10.08
N ILE A 122 2.08 -1.24 8.91
CA ILE A 122 1.56 0.11 8.69
C ILE A 122 0.17 0.10 8.04
N LYS A 123 -0.57 1.20 8.18
CA LYS A 123 -1.81 1.48 7.45
C LYS A 123 -1.83 2.92 6.94
N ILE A 124 -2.44 3.14 5.76
CA ILE A 124 -2.98 4.46 5.41
C ILE A 124 -4.34 4.58 6.09
N ALA A 125 -4.47 5.57 6.96
CA ALA A 125 -5.71 5.99 7.58
C ALA A 125 -6.13 7.31 6.94
N ALA A 126 -7.35 7.37 6.44
CA ALA A 126 -7.89 8.57 5.82
C ALA A 126 -9.36 8.75 6.17
N PHE A 127 -9.84 9.98 6.04
CA PHE A 127 -11.26 10.27 6.04
C PHE A 127 -11.56 11.24 4.90
N GLN A 128 -12.80 11.20 4.44
CA GLN A 128 -13.34 12.19 3.53
C GLN A 128 -14.83 12.38 3.85
N THR A 129 -15.37 13.57 3.62
CA THR A 129 -16.81 13.82 3.73
C THR A 129 -17.62 12.68 3.09
N LYS A 130 -18.43 11.99 3.91
CA LYS A 130 -19.06 10.68 3.63
C LYS A 130 -19.85 10.61 2.32
N THR A 131 -20.43 11.72 1.89
CA THR A 131 -21.24 11.80 0.67
C THR A 131 -20.63 12.83 -0.27
N LEU A 132 -19.84 12.36 -1.23
CA LEU A 132 -19.34 13.19 -2.31
C LEU A 132 -20.49 13.64 -3.20
N ARG A 133 -20.59 14.95 -3.42
CA ARG A 133 -21.45 15.53 -4.44
C ARG A 133 -20.80 15.36 -5.81
N THR A 134 -21.63 15.35 -6.85
CA THR A 134 -21.15 15.36 -8.24
C THR A 134 -20.19 16.54 -8.44
N GLY A 135 -18.99 16.25 -8.94
CA GLY A 135 -17.95 17.25 -9.18
C GLY A 135 -17.01 17.53 -8.01
N GLN A 136 -17.17 16.89 -6.86
CA GLN A 136 -16.19 16.96 -5.76
C GLN A 136 -15.01 16.01 -6.00
N TYR A 137 -13.86 16.36 -5.45
CA TYR A 137 -12.66 15.55 -5.55
C TYR A 137 -12.77 14.28 -4.70
N ASP A 138 -12.25 13.16 -5.19
CA ASP A 138 -12.27 11.84 -4.52
C ASP A 138 -10.85 11.44 -4.07
N ILE A 139 -10.57 11.58 -2.77
CA ILE A 139 -9.25 11.30 -2.20
C ILE A 139 -8.89 9.81 -2.29
N LYS A 140 -9.90 8.92 -2.33
CA LYS A 140 -9.69 7.48 -2.39
C LYS A 140 -8.92 7.09 -3.65
N LYS A 141 -9.16 7.76 -4.78
CA LYS A 141 -8.45 7.50 -6.04
C LYS A 141 -6.95 7.78 -5.92
N ALA A 142 -6.58 8.90 -5.30
CA ALA A 142 -5.17 9.23 -5.07
C ALA A 142 -4.53 8.25 -4.08
N ILE A 143 -5.21 7.93 -2.98
CA ILE A 143 -4.73 6.95 -2.00
C ILE A 143 -4.47 5.59 -2.66
N GLN A 144 -5.39 5.09 -3.49
CA GLN A 144 -5.23 3.81 -4.18
C GLN A 144 -4.08 3.84 -5.18
N LYS A 145 -3.97 4.91 -5.97
CA LYS A 145 -2.92 5.09 -6.99
C LYS A 145 -1.52 5.08 -6.36
N TYR A 146 -1.31 5.86 -5.31
CA TYR A 146 0.02 6.03 -4.72
C TYR A 146 0.32 5.05 -3.60
N GLY A 147 -0.70 4.51 -2.92
CA GLY A 147 -0.57 3.42 -1.97
C GLY A 147 -0.04 2.12 -2.59
N ALA A 148 -0.10 1.99 -3.92
CA ALA A 148 0.53 0.89 -4.66
C ALA A 148 2.02 0.75 -4.38
N ALA A 149 2.75 1.85 -4.11
CA ALA A 149 4.18 1.78 -3.78
C ALA A 149 4.45 1.05 -2.46
N LEU A 150 3.59 1.24 -1.44
CA LEU A 150 3.68 0.48 -0.19
C LEU A 150 3.28 -0.98 -0.40
N TRP A 151 2.34 -1.23 -1.31
CA TRP A 151 1.97 -2.59 -1.68
C TRP A 151 3.11 -3.32 -2.39
N GLU A 152 3.88 -2.63 -3.23
CA GLU A 152 5.08 -3.17 -3.88
C GLU A 152 6.17 -3.45 -2.84
N LEU A 153 6.44 -2.51 -1.93
CA LEU A 153 7.43 -2.67 -0.86
C LEU A 153 7.14 -3.89 0.03
N GLN A 154 5.87 -4.17 0.38
CA GLN A 154 5.55 -5.35 1.19
C GLN A 154 5.85 -6.68 0.50
N GLN A 155 5.94 -6.74 -0.83
CA GLN A 155 6.27 -7.98 -1.56
C GLN A 155 7.68 -8.49 -1.23
N ASP A 156 8.60 -7.59 -0.85
CA ASP A 156 9.96 -7.95 -0.45
C ASP A 156 9.98 -8.85 0.80
N PHE A 157 8.99 -8.69 1.67
CA PHE A 157 8.85 -9.42 2.94
C PHE A 157 8.05 -10.71 2.82
N ILE A 158 7.45 -11.00 1.66
CA ILE A 158 6.75 -12.27 1.41
C ILE A 158 7.79 -13.39 1.25
N PRO A 159 7.61 -14.55 1.89
CA PRO A 159 8.58 -15.66 1.82
C PRO A 159 8.68 -16.33 0.44
N LEU A 160 7.69 -16.10 -0.42
CA LEU A 160 7.64 -16.57 -1.80
C LEU A 160 7.73 -15.38 -2.75
N GLU A 161 8.60 -15.47 -3.74
CA GLU A 161 8.72 -14.48 -4.80
C GLU A 161 8.12 -15.03 -6.09
N LEU A 162 7.23 -14.27 -6.71
CA LEU A 162 6.67 -14.58 -8.02
C LEU A 162 7.31 -13.64 -9.04
N SER A 163 7.98 -14.20 -10.03
CA SER A 163 8.64 -13.43 -11.11
C SER A 163 8.14 -13.89 -12.46
N LEU A 164 8.04 -12.95 -13.39
CA LEU A 164 7.63 -13.19 -14.77
C LEU A 164 8.77 -12.81 -15.70
N LYS A 165 8.93 -13.59 -16.77
CA LYS A 165 9.91 -13.30 -17.81
C LYS A 165 9.37 -13.71 -19.18
N ALA A 166 9.27 -12.76 -20.09
CA ALA A 166 9.05 -13.05 -21.50
C ALA A 166 10.35 -13.43 -22.21
N ALA A 167 10.24 -14.08 -23.37
CA ALA A 167 11.38 -14.35 -24.24
C ALA A 167 11.95 -13.07 -24.87
N LYS A 168 11.11 -12.04 -25.02
CA LYS A 168 11.42 -10.74 -25.60
C LYS A 168 10.49 -9.67 -25.03
N ASP A 169 10.89 -8.40 -25.15
CA ASP A 169 10.13 -7.27 -24.62
C ASP A 169 9.18 -6.64 -25.66
N THR A 170 9.30 -7.05 -26.93
CA THR A 170 8.51 -6.54 -28.05
C THR A 170 7.92 -7.68 -28.88
N PHE A 171 6.60 -7.66 -29.06
CA PHE A 171 5.82 -8.63 -29.84
C PHE A 171 5.11 -7.94 -31.01
N LEU A 172 4.87 -8.67 -32.10
CA LEU A 172 4.08 -8.16 -33.22
C LEU A 172 2.59 -8.29 -32.93
N SER A 173 1.75 -7.44 -33.55
CA SER A 173 0.30 -7.63 -33.51
C SER A 173 -0.08 -9.04 -33.96
N ASN A 174 -1.01 -9.65 -33.23
CA ASN A 174 -1.46 -11.05 -33.37
C ASN A 174 -0.43 -12.12 -33.01
N GLU A 175 0.77 -11.76 -32.53
CA GLU A 175 1.72 -12.71 -31.98
C GLU A 175 1.28 -13.15 -30.57
N PRO A 176 1.29 -14.46 -30.26
CA PRO A 176 1.07 -14.94 -28.90
C PRO A 176 2.17 -14.46 -27.96
N ILE A 177 1.78 -14.07 -26.74
CA ILE A 177 2.73 -13.56 -25.75
C ILE A 177 3.10 -14.71 -24.82
N ASP A 178 4.24 -15.33 -25.06
CA ASP A 178 4.77 -16.37 -24.20
C ASP A 178 5.62 -15.78 -23.07
N PHE A 179 5.32 -16.19 -21.84
CA PHE A 179 6.09 -15.81 -20.66
C PHE A 179 6.21 -16.97 -19.67
N THR A 180 7.31 -16.97 -18.95
CA THR A 180 7.58 -17.94 -17.87
C THR A 180 7.27 -17.28 -16.54
N VAL A 181 6.48 -17.97 -15.73
CA VAL A 181 6.25 -17.66 -14.32
C VAL A 181 7.19 -18.52 -13.48
N LYS A 182 7.88 -17.91 -12.54
CA LYS A 182 8.78 -18.57 -11.59
C LYS A 182 8.38 -18.21 -10.17
N LEU A 183 8.12 -19.23 -9.35
CA LEU A 183 7.87 -19.08 -7.91
C LEU A 183 9.10 -19.56 -7.15
N THR A 184 9.71 -18.70 -6.34
CA THR A 184 10.94 -18.98 -5.61
C THR A 184 10.69 -18.91 -4.10
N ASN A 185 11.21 -19.88 -3.36
CA ASN A 185 11.26 -19.83 -1.90
C ASN A 185 12.45 -18.97 -1.43
N LYS A 186 12.19 -17.74 -0.99
CA LYS A 186 13.22 -16.80 -0.51
C LYS A 186 13.74 -17.14 0.90
N THR A 187 13.15 -18.11 1.59
CA THR A 187 13.48 -18.42 2.99
C THR A 187 14.64 -19.41 3.12
N ASN A 188 15.09 -19.60 4.37
CA ASN A 188 16.04 -20.65 4.76
C ASN A 188 15.33 -21.95 5.21
N ARG A 189 14.02 -22.07 5.02
CA ARG A 189 13.21 -23.24 5.41
C ARG A 189 12.58 -23.89 4.20
N ARG A 190 12.16 -25.14 4.34
CA ARG A 190 11.33 -25.80 3.31
C ARG A 190 9.91 -25.22 3.35
N MET A 191 9.31 -25.03 2.19
CA MET A 191 7.95 -24.54 2.04
C MET A 191 7.11 -25.49 1.20
N LYS A 192 5.92 -25.81 1.70
CA LYS A 192 4.91 -26.56 0.93
C LYS A 192 4.06 -25.57 0.16
N VAL A 193 4.10 -25.65 -1.16
CA VAL A 193 3.40 -24.75 -2.09
C VAL A 193 2.51 -25.56 -3.03
N LYS A 194 1.50 -24.94 -3.64
CA LYS A 194 0.80 -25.52 -4.79
C LYS A 194 1.67 -25.40 -6.04
N ASP A 195 1.59 -26.36 -6.95
CA ASP A 195 2.25 -26.25 -8.25
C ASP A 195 1.71 -25.05 -9.06
N LEU A 196 2.44 -24.58 -10.07
CA LEU A 196 2.02 -23.49 -10.95
C LEU A 196 1.01 -23.99 -12.00
N GLY A 197 -0.07 -23.25 -12.20
CA GLY A 197 -1.05 -23.54 -13.25
C GLY A 197 -2.23 -22.58 -13.22
N ALA A 198 -3.19 -22.80 -14.14
CA ALA A 198 -4.37 -21.96 -14.33
C ALA A 198 -5.19 -21.71 -13.06
N ASN A 199 -5.19 -22.67 -12.12
CA ASN A 199 -5.95 -22.58 -10.87
C ASN A 199 -5.15 -21.99 -9.69
N THR A 200 -3.84 -21.81 -9.84
CA THR A 200 -2.95 -21.38 -8.76
C THR A 200 -2.26 -20.05 -9.06
N VAL A 201 -2.32 -19.58 -10.30
CA VAL A 201 -1.87 -18.26 -10.71
C VAL A 201 -2.99 -17.60 -11.51
N SER A 202 -3.45 -16.45 -11.03
CA SER A 202 -4.35 -15.59 -11.80
C SER A 202 -3.55 -14.46 -12.43
N PHE A 203 -4.00 -13.96 -13.58
CA PHE A 203 -3.35 -12.85 -14.26
C PHE A 203 -4.34 -11.73 -14.55
N LYS A 204 -3.83 -10.51 -14.53
CA LYS A 204 -4.48 -9.35 -15.11
C LYS A 204 -3.60 -8.79 -16.21
N ILE A 205 -4.20 -8.47 -17.35
CA ILE A 205 -3.55 -7.80 -18.46
C ILE A 205 -4.24 -6.45 -18.61
N ASN A 206 -3.50 -5.35 -18.44
CA ASN A 206 -4.04 -3.98 -18.47
C ASN A 206 -5.32 -3.86 -17.59
N ASP A 207 -5.22 -4.34 -16.34
CA ASP A 207 -6.29 -4.40 -15.33
C ASP A 207 -7.48 -5.33 -15.62
N GLN A 208 -7.50 -6.04 -16.75
CA GLN A 208 -8.55 -7.00 -17.08
C GLN A 208 -8.14 -8.43 -16.70
N TYR A 209 -9.02 -9.15 -15.99
CA TYR A 209 -8.76 -10.55 -15.64
C TYR A 209 -8.60 -11.41 -16.88
N TRP A 210 -7.56 -12.23 -16.86
CA TRP A 210 -7.26 -13.20 -17.90
C TRP A 210 -7.39 -14.62 -17.37
N ILE A 211 -8.08 -15.46 -18.14
CA ILE A 211 -8.19 -16.90 -17.90
C ILE A 211 -7.20 -17.54 -18.88
N SER A 212 -6.21 -18.26 -18.36
CA SER A 212 -5.29 -19.01 -19.22
C SER A 212 -6.01 -20.18 -19.89
N ASP A 213 -5.76 -20.39 -21.18
CA ASP A 213 -6.31 -21.52 -21.96
C ASP A 213 -5.72 -22.90 -21.57
N GLU A 214 -4.89 -22.98 -20.53
CA GLU A 214 -4.37 -24.27 -20.04
C GLU A 214 -5.48 -25.16 -19.47
N ASP A 215 -5.31 -26.48 -19.67
CA ASP A 215 -6.18 -27.56 -19.18
C ASP A 215 -6.74 -27.27 -17.78
N GLN A 216 -8.07 -27.16 -17.69
CA GLN A 216 -8.81 -26.97 -16.43
C GLN A 216 -8.75 -28.20 -15.49
N HIS A 217 -7.84 -29.15 -15.76
CA HIS A 217 -7.61 -30.28 -14.89
C HIS A 217 -7.03 -29.80 -13.55
N LYS A 218 -7.88 -29.85 -12.51
CA LYS A 218 -7.52 -29.57 -11.12
C LYS A 218 -6.39 -30.50 -10.67
N THR A 219 -5.17 -30.03 -10.79
CA THR A 219 -4.02 -30.62 -10.11
C THR A 219 -3.71 -29.71 -8.93
N ASP A 220 -4.32 -29.99 -7.77
CA ASP A 220 -3.97 -29.34 -6.49
C ASP A 220 -2.68 -29.99 -5.92
N ASN A 221 -1.72 -30.25 -6.81
CA ASN A 221 -0.48 -30.92 -6.49
C ASN A 221 0.35 -29.99 -5.62
N LYS A 222 0.76 -30.49 -4.44
CA LYS A 222 1.59 -29.74 -3.52
C LYS A 222 3.04 -30.17 -3.68
N ILE A 223 3.92 -29.20 -3.90
CA ILE A 223 5.36 -29.38 -4.06
C ILE A 223 6.05 -28.86 -2.80
N MET A 224 7.16 -29.50 -2.43
CA MET A 224 8.02 -29.02 -1.35
C MET A 224 9.22 -28.28 -1.96
N LEU A 225 9.25 -26.96 -1.83
CA LEU A 225 10.41 -26.15 -2.21
C LEU A 225 11.42 -26.11 -1.06
N LYS A 226 12.66 -26.51 -1.33
CA LYS A 226 13.81 -26.27 -0.46
C LYS A 226 14.14 -24.77 -0.42
N PRO A 227 14.98 -24.33 0.53
CA PRO A 227 15.51 -22.97 0.54
C PRO A 227 16.07 -22.58 -0.83
N GLN A 228 15.67 -21.42 -1.34
CA GLN A 228 16.10 -20.85 -2.63
C GLN A 228 15.71 -21.69 -3.87
N GLU A 229 14.92 -22.75 -3.70
CA GLU A 229 14.41 -23.55 -4.82
C GLU A 229 13.25 -22.82 -5.50
N SER A 230 13.10 -23.10 -6.79
CA SER A 230 12.05 -22.51 -7.62
C SER A 230 11.33 -23.56 -8.44
N ILE A 231 10.04 -23.31 -8.69
CA ILE A 231 9.27 -23.97 -9.75
C ILE A 231 9.00 -22.96 -10.87
N THR A 232 8.97 -23.45 -12.10
CA THR A 232 8.76 -22.62 -13.29
C THR A 232 7.71 -23.24 -14.19
N LYS A 233 6.84 -22.40 -14.76
CA LYS A 233 5.87 -22.83 -15.77
C LYS A 233 5.72 -21.77 -16.84
N ARG A 234 5.54 -22.20 -18.09
CA ARG A 234 5.26 -21.31 -19.22
C ARG A 234 3.76 -21.11 -19.34
N PHE A 235 3.38 -19.89 -19.67
CA PHE A 235 2.03 -19.48 -19.97
C PHE A 235 2.05 -18.73 -21.30
N THR A 236 1.00 -18.91 -22.09
CA THR A 236 0.80 -18.21 -23.36
C THR A 236 -0.40 -17.29 -23.20
N GLY A 237 -0.16 -15.98 -23.26
CA GLY A 237 -1.19 -14.95 -23.21
C GLY A 237 -1.97 -14.81 -24.51
N ALA A 238 -3.14 -14.18 -24.44
CA ALA A 238 -3.93 -13.86 -25.62
C ALA A 238 -3.16 -12.94 -26.58
N THR A 239 -3.44 -13.09 -27.88
CA THR A 239 -2.87 -12.23 -28.90
C THR A 239 -3.50 -10.84 -28.84
N ASN A 240 -2.68 -9.81 -29.05
CA ASN A 240 -3.17 -8.43 -29.09
C ASN A 240 -3.21 -7.95 -30.54
N ARG A 241 -4.35 -7.41 -30.95
CA ARG A 241 -4.57 -6.95 -32.34
C ARG A 241 -3.91 -5.61 -32.64
N TYR A 242 -3.70 -4.80 -31.62
CA TYR A 242 -3.25 -3.42 -31.75
C TYR A 242 -1.96 -3.19 -30.98
N ALA A 243 -1.15 -2.28 -31.51
CA ALA A 243 0.04 -1.80 -30.84
C ALA A 243 -0.33 -1.11 -29.52
N GLN A 244 0.31 -1.53 -28.44
CA GLN A 244 0.06 -1.01 -27.09
C GLN A 244 1.17 -1.45 -26.13
N GLU A 245 1.33 -0.72 -25.03
CA GLU A 245 2.03 -1.24 -23.85
C GLU A 245 1.11 -2.25 -23.14
N ILE A 246 1.70 -3.34 -22.69
CA ILE A 246 1.03 -4.39 -21.96
C ILE A 246 1.67 -4.52 -20.60
N ASP A 247 0.83 -4.48 -19.57
CA ASP A 247 1.20 -4.76 -18.19
C ASP A 247 0.51 -6.03 -17.71
N ILE A 248 1.31 -7.05 -17.41
CA ILE A 248 0.85 -8.34 -16.89
C ILE A 248 1.15 -8.39 -15.40
N LEU A 249 0.10 -8.46 -14.58
CA LEU A 249 0.19 -8.74 -13.15
C LEU A 249 -0.20 -10.19 -12.90
N ALA A 250 0.70 -11.00 -12.36
CA ALA A 250 0.37 -12.34 -11.85
C ALA A 250 0.18 -12.31 -10.34
N THR A 251 -0.80 -13.08 -9.85
CA THR A 251 -1.07 -13.28 -8.43
C THR A 251 -1.15 -14.77 -8.12
N TYR A 252 -0.31 -15.24 -7.20
CA TYR A 252 -0.27 -16.63 -6.78
C TYR A 252 -1.27 -16.92 -5.65
N ASP A 253 -2.04 -18.01 -5.78
CA ASP A 253 -3.12 -18.41 -4.86
C ASP A 253 -2.60 -19.12 -3.60
N MET A 254 -1.79 -18.39 -2.85
CA MET A 254 -1.39 -18.70 -1.48
C MET A 254 -1.12 -17.38 -0.75
N THR A 255 -1.64 -17.24 0.46
CA THR A 255 -1.46 -16.02 1.25
C THR A 255 -0.42 -16.21 2.35
N PHE A 256 0.35 -15.16 2.61
CA PHE A 256 1.18 -15.02 3.80
C PHE A 256 0.74 -13.76 4.55
N LYS A 257 0.23 -13.93 5.77
CA LYS A 257 -0.40 -12.85 6.56
C LYS A 257 -1.46 -12.05 5.75
N GLY A 258 -2.24 -12.75 4.92
CA GLY A 258 -3.29 -12.15 4.09
C GLY A 258 -2.82 -11.53 2.76
N ILE A 259 -1.52 -11.58 2.44
CA ILE A 259 -0.96 -11.04 1.19
C ILE A 259 -0.54 -12.17 0.25
N ASN A 260 -0.95 -12.08 -1.02
CA ASN A 260 -0.54 -13.00 -2.07
C ASN A 260 0.81 -12.56 -2.67
N PRO A 261 1.73 -13.50 -2.98
CA PRO A 261 2.86 -13.22 -3.84
C PRO A 261 2.38 -12.76 -5.22
N THR A 262 3.02 -11.71 -5.72
CA THR A 262 2.72 -11.16 -7.04
C THR A 262 3.98 -10.88 -7.82
N GLY A 263 3.83 -10.83 -9.14
CA GLY A 263 4.90 -10.48 -10.06
C GLY A 263 4.33 -9.68 -11.22
N ARG A 264 5.15 -8.80 -11.79
CA ARG A 264 4.74 -7.89 -12.87
C ARG A 264 5.67 -8.03 -14.07
N LEU A 265 5.11 -7.90 -15.26
CA LEU A 265 5.85 -7.89 -16.52
C LEU A 265 5.28 -6.82 -17.44
N LYS A 266 6.14 -5.92 -17.90
CA LYS A 266 5.79 -4.91 -18.91
C LYS A 266 6.43 -5.26 -20.24
N LEU A 267 5.67 -5.13 -21.32
CA LEU A 267 6.11 -5.43 -22.67
C LEU A 267 5.35 -4.57 -23.69
N HIS A 268 5.82 -4.57 -24.94
CA HIS A 268 5.25 -3.78 -26.02
C HIS A 268 4.71 -4.68 -27.12
N VAL A 269 3.56 -4.30 -27.66
CA VAL A 269 3.07 -4.82 -28.94
C VAL A 269 3.23 -3.72 -29.97
N ILE A 270 3.83 -4.06 -31.11
CA ILE A 270 4.02 -3.14 -32.23
C ILE A 270 3.26 -3.63 -33.45
N SER A 271 2.88 -2.69 -34.31
CA SER A 271 2.37 -3.03 -35.63
C SER A 271 3.48 -3.70 -36.46
N PRO A 272 3.14 -4.66 -37.32
CA PRO A 272 4.09 -5.27 -38.24
C PRO A 272 4.69 -4.27 -39.24
#